data_AF-A0A1D2TZ61-F1
#
_entry.id   AF-A0A1D2TZ61-F1
#
_cell.length_a   1.000
_cell.length_b   1.000
_cell.length_c   1.000
_cell.angle_alpha   90.00
_cell.angle_beta   90.00
_cell.angle_gamma   90.00
#
_symmetry.space_group_name_H-M   'P 1'
#
loop_
_entity.id
_entity.type
_entity.pdbx_description
1 polymer ?
#
loop_
_entity_poly.entity_id
_entity_poly.type
_entity_poly.pdbx_seq_one_letter_code
_entity_poly.pdbx_strand_id
1 'polypeptide(L)'
;ASRLGPRSNWSALQAAPLGQAKADRVRSLVPFYTVEEDIRLPDGRLLYPKGFTFNPLDYVSLPQRLVIVHPRDLGWALKQARFTDFILLTAGDALVLSERSGRPLFILEERVKERLGLVVAPVIVAQQGKKLVLTEYAPLRTAGGRARP
;
A
#
# COMPACT_ATOMS: atom_id res chain seq x y z
N ALA A 1 26.84 3.17 14.30
CA ALA A 1 25.62 2.47 13.80
C ALA A 1 25.30 1.15 14.54
N SER A 2 26.11 0.70 15.51
CA SER A 2 26.09 -0.65 16.08
C SER A 2 25.24 -0.84 17.36
N ARG A 3 24.41 0.13 17.76
CA ARG A 3 23.67 0.07 19.04
C ARG A 3 22.26 -0.53 18.97
N LEU A 4 21.76 -0.82 17.77
CA LEU A 4 20.34 -1.15 17.53
C LEU A 4 20.10 -2.60 17.08
N GLY A 5 21.12 -3.45 17.07
CA GLY A 5 20.99 -4.84 16.60
C GLY A 5 20.66 -4.96 15.10
N PRO A 6 20.41 -6.19 14.59
CA PRO A 6 20.01 -6.40 13.20
C PRO A 6 18.69 -5.67 12.88
N ARG A 7 18.65 -4.96 11.74
CA ARG A 7 17.46 -4.22 11.28
C ARG A 7 16.20 -5.08 11.12
N SER A 8 16.37 -6.39 10.92
CA SER A 8 15.28 -7.37 10.88
C SER A 8 14.41 -7.37 12.14
N ASN A 9 14.94 -6.89 13.27
CA ASN A 9 14.25 -6.94 14.56
C ASN A 9 13.53 -5.63 14.90
N TRP A 10 13.56 -4.63 14.02
CA TRP A 10 12.91 -3.34 14.28
C TRP A 10 11.44 -3.41 13.90
N SER A 11 10.54 -3.23 14.88
CA SER A 11 9.09 -3.24 14.66
C SER A 11 8.63 -2.18 13.64
N ALA A 12 9.29 -1.03 13.60
CA ALA A 12 9.01 0.03 12.62
C ALA A 12 9.33 -0.36 11.17
N LEU A 13 10.07 -1.45 10.94
CA LEU A 13 10.42 -1.97 9.62
C LEU A 13 9.65 -3.25 9.27
N GLN A 14 8.70 -3.66 10.11
CA GLN A 14 7.89 -4.84 9.83
C GLN A 14 6.75 -4.51 8.88
N ALA A 15 6.80 -5.11 7.70
CA ALA A 15 5.73 -5.01 6.72
C ALA A 15 4.50 -5.85 7.15
N ALA A 16 3.32 -5.30 6.88
CA ALA A 16 2.04 -5.95 7.09
C ALA A 16 1.84 -7.08 6.07
N PRO A 17 1.59 -8.32 6.53
CA PRO A 17 1.42 -9.46 5.63
C PRO A 17 0.06 -9.42 4.93
N LEU A 18 0.04 -9.95 3.70
CA LEU A 18 -1.16 -10.14 2.90
C LEU A 18 -1.19 -11.55 2.28
N GLY A 19 -2.38 -12.03 1.92
CA GLY A 19 -2.52 -13.23 1.12
C GLY A 19 -2.00 -13.06 -0.31
N GLN A 20 -1.96 -14.14 -1.07
CA GLN A 20 -1.75 -14.07 -2.52
C GLN A 20 -3.10 -13.91 -3.20
N ALA A 21 -3.21 -12.94 -4.12
CA ALA A 21 -4.39 -12.81 -4.97
C ALA A 21 -4.54 -14.08 -5.81
N LYS A 22 -5.76 -14.57 -6.02
CA LYS A 22 -6.02 -15.82 -6.79
C LYS A 22 -6.68 -15.57 -8.14
N ALA A 23 -7.27 -14.40 -8.32
CA ALA A 23 -7.98 -13.99 -9.50
C ALA A 23 -7.83 -12.48 -9.64
N ASP A 24 -7.94 -11.99 -10.88
CA ASP A 24 -8.04 -10.56 -11.13
C ASP A 24 -9.37 -10.06 -10.56
N ARG A 25 -9.31 -8.95 -9.81
CA ARG A 25 -10.49 -8.36 -9.19
C ARG A 25 -10.35 -6.86 -9.12
N VAL A 26 -11.42 -6.14 -9.47
CA VAL A 26 -11.52 -4.71 -9.25
C VAL A 26 -12.57 -4.44 -8.19
N ARG A 27 -12.20 -3.68 -7.17
CA ARG A 27 -13.15 -3.17 -6.17
C ARG A 27 -12.92 -1.70 -5.90
N SER A 28 -13.96 -1.04 -5.40
CA SER A 28 -13.90 0.37 -5.01
C SER A 28 -14.15 0.49 -3.50
N LEU A 29 -13.49 1.46 -2.86
CA LEU A 29 -13.77 1.85 -1.48
C LEU A 29 -13.77 3.37 -1.36
N VAL A 30 -14.61 3.89 -0.46
CA VAL A 30 -14.63 5.30 -0.07
C VAL A 30 -13.95 5.40 1.29
N PRO A 31 -12.80 6.10 1.41
CA PRO A 31 -12.01 6.08 2.63
C PRO A 31 -12.58 7.07 3.66
N PHE A 32 -13.68 6.74 4.33
CA PHE A 32 -14.16 7.59 5.42
C PHE A 32 -13.16 7.60 6.58
N TYR A 33 -12.88 8.79 7.11
CA TYR A 33 -12.09 8.99 8.32
C TYR A 33 -12.98 9.62 9.38
N THR A 34 -12.90 9.07 10.59
CA THR A 34 -13.58 9.59 11.78
C THR A 34 -12.55 10.22 12.70
N VAL A 35 -12.77 11.48 13.04
CA VAL A 35 -11.92 12.26 13.93
C VAL A 35 -11.98 11.65 15.35
N GLU A 36 -10.84 11.23 15.87
CA GLU A 36 -10.76 10.51 17.16
C GLU A 36 -10.79 11.43 18.38
N GLU A 37 -10.40 12.70 18.20
CA GLU A 37 -10.31 13.72 19.23
C GLU A 37 -10.68 15.11 18.67
N ASP A 38 -11.11 16.03 19.53
CA ASP A 38 -11.40 17.39 19.12
C ASP A 38 -10.16 18.06 18.48
N ILE A 39 -10.25 18.39 17.19
CA ILE A 39 -9.20 19.16 16.51
C ILE A 39 -9.49 20.63 16.74
N ARG A 40 -8.55 21.34 17.38
CA ARG A 40 -8.65 22.77 17.66
C ARG A 40 -7.58 23.54 16.89
N LEU A 41 -7.94 24.74 16.45
CA LEU A 41 -7.00 25.70 15.88
C LEU A 41 -6.05 26.23 16.98
N PRO A 42 -4.91 26.83 16.61
CA PRO A 42 -3.98 27.42 17.58
C PRO A 42 -4.61 28.48 18.50
N ASP A 43 -5.70 29.12 18.06
CA ASP A 43 -6.48 30.10 18.84
C ASP A 43 -7.52 29.47 19.78
N GLY A 44 -7.59 28.14 19.84
CA GLY A 44 -8.49 27.38 20.71
C GLY A 44 -9.87 27.08 20.11
N ARG A 45 -10.20 27.60 18.92
CA ARG A 45 -11.48 27.33 18.24
C ARG A 45 -11.56 25.88 17.79
N LEU A 46 -12.72 25.24 17.98
CA LEU A 46 -12.97 23.88 17.50
C LEU A 46 -13.08 23.87 15.97
N LEU A 47 -12.19 23.14 15.30
CA LEU A 47 -12.20 22.93 13.86
C LEU A 47 -13.03 21.69 13.51
N TYR A 48 -12.79 20.56 14.18
CA TYR A 48 -13.58 19.35 14.02
C TYR A 48 -13.86 18.71 15.39
N PRO A 49 -15.13 18.40 15.72
CA PRO A 49 -15.45 17.65 16.92
C PRO A 49 -15.02 16.19 16.77
N LYS A 50 -14.68 15.57 17.91
CA LYS A 50 -14.59 14.11 18.00
C LYS A 50 -15.84 13.43 17.42
N GLY A 51 -15.65 12.38 16.62
CA GLY A 51 -16.72 11.63 15.96
C GLY A 51 -17.14 12.20 14.60
N PHE A 52 -16.63 13.37 14.21
CA PHE A 52 -16.87 13.90 12.86
C PHE A 52 -16.30 12.95 11.81
N THR A 53 -17.13 12.56 10.84
CA THR A 53 -16.73 11.63 9.78
C THR A 53 -16.78 12.33 8.43
N PHE A 54 -15.70 12.24 7.66
CA PHE A 54 -15.60 12.81 6.33
C PHE A 54 -14.76 11.94 5.39
N ASN A 55 -14.82 12.21 4.10
CA ASN A 55 -13.96 11.58 3.12
C ASN A 55 -12.74 12.49 2.86
N PRO A 56 -11.50 12.08 3.20
CA PRO A 56 -10.31 12.88 2.95
C PRO A 56 -10.13 13.25 1.48
N LEU A 57 -10.65 12.45 0.54
CA LEU A 57 -10.58 12.74 -0.90
C LEU A 57 -11.44 13.93 -1.33
N ASP A 58 -12.25 14.50 -0.42
CA ASP A 58 -12.93 15.78 -0.63
C ASP A 58 -11.97 16.98 -0.50
N TYR A 59 -10.84 16.81 0.19
CA TYR A 59 -9.94 17.89 0.57
C TYR A 59 -8.51 17.70 0.04
N VAL A 60 -8.08 16.45 -0.13
CA VAL A 60 -6.75 16.10 -0.63
C VAL A 60 -6.82 15.14 -1.81
N SER A 61 -5.75 15.10 -2.61
CA SER A 61 -5.60 14.13 -3.68
C SER A 61 -4.40 13.22 -3.44
N LEU A 62 -4.53 11.98 -3.92
CA LEU A 62 -3.51 10.96 -3.99
C LEU A 62 -3.16 10.76 -5.48
N PRO A 63 -2.32 11.63 -6.06
CA PRO A 63 -1.99 11.58 -7.49
C PRO A 63 -1.14 10.35 -7.86
N GLN A 64 -0.39 9.83 -6.90
CA GLN A 64 0.50 8.69 -7.07
C GLN A 64 -0.26 7.41 -6.75
N ARG A 65 -0.10 6.36 -7.56
CA ARG A 65 -0.72 5.07 -7.25
C ARG A 65 0.10 4.35 -6.19
N LEU A 66 -0.59 3.54 -5.38
CA LEU A 66 0.07 2.63 -4.44
C LEU A 66 0.10 1.24 -5.09
N VAL A 67 1.28 0.67 -5.23
CA VAL A 67 1.51 -0.64 -5.84
C VAL A 67 1.98 -1.58 -4.72
N ILE A 68 1.05 -2.37 -4.18
CA ILE A 68 1.31 -3.28 -3.06
C ILE A 68 1.66 -4.66 -3.60
N VAL A 69 2.83 -5.18 -3.24
CA VAL A 69 3.36 -6.44 -3.80
C VAL A 69 4.13 -7.27 -2.79
N HIS A 70 4.18 -8.58 -3.02
CA HIS A 70 5.14 -9.45 -2.33
C HIS A 70 6.55 -9.26 -2.94
N PRO A 71 7.64 -9.50 -2.20
CA PRO A 71 9.00 -9.42 -2.74
C PRO A 71 9.22 -10.26 -4.00
N ARG A 72 8.58 -11.44 -4.09
CA ARG A 72 8.63 -12.31 -5.28
C ARG A 72 7.99 -11.70 -6.53
N ASP A 73 7.06 -10.77 -6.35
CA ASP A 73 6.31 -10.10 -7.42
C ASP A 73 6.92 -8.73 -7.77
N LEU A 74 8.06 -8.37 -7.17
CA LEU A 74 8.73 -7.08 -7.40
C LEU A 74 9.07 -6.84 -8.87
N GLY A 75 9.51 -7.87 -9.60
CA GLY A 75 9.79 -7.76 -11.03
C GLY A 75 8.55 -7.41 -11.87
N TRP A 76 7.36 -7.85 -11.45
CA TRP A 76 6.10 -7.42 -12.05
C TRP A 76 5.79 -5.97 -11.67
N ALA A 77 5.98 -5.61 -10.38
CA ALA A 77 5.73 -4.27 -9.88
C ALA A 77 6.55 -3.20 -10.62
N LEU A 78 7.84 -3.45 -10.83
CA LEU A 78 8.76 -2.54 -11.52
C LEU A 78 8.37 -2.31 -13.00
N LYS A 79 7.69 -3.28 -13.63
CA LYS A 79 7.19 -3.15 -15.01
C LYS A 79 5.86 -2.41 -15.09
N GLN A 80 5.00 -2.55 -14.08
CA GLN A 80 3.65 -1.97 -14.06
C GLN A 80 3.59 -0.57 -13.42
N ALA A 81 4.50 -0.29 -12.50
CA ALA A 81 4.56 0.97 -11.77
C ALA A 81 5.06 2.10 -12.69
N ARG A 82 4.43 3.27 -12.55
CA ARG A 82 4.93 4.52 -13.11
C ARG A 82 6.08 5.02 -12.24
N PHE A 83 6.86 5.96 -12.78
CA PHE A 83 7.97 6.58 -12.06
C PHE A 83 7.54 7.26 -10.75
N THR A 84 6.32 7.82 -10.71
CA THR A 84 5.78 8.53 -9.54
C THR A 84 5.05 7.62 -8.56
N ASP A 85 4.76 6.37 -8.91
CA ASP A 85 4.00 5.47 -8.02
C ASP A 85 4.83 5.08 -6.80
N PHE A 86 4.18 4.78 -5.68
CA PHE A 86 4.84 4.16 -4.55
C PHE A 86 4.69 2.65 -4.61
N ILE A 87 5.78 1.92 -4.40
CA ILE A 87 5.78 0.46 -4.32
C ILE A 87 5.92 0.06 -2.85
N LEU A 88 4.92 -0.64 -2.32
CA LEU A 88 4.87 -1.08 -0.94
C LEU A 88 5.02 -2.59 -0.87
N LEU A 89 5.97 -3.06 -0.07
CA LEU A 89 6.28 -4.47 0.12
C LEU A 89 5.53 -5.03 1.33
N THR A 90 4.95 -6.21 1.17
CA THR A 90 4.22 -6.94 2.21
C THR A 90 5.11 -7.77 3.13
N ALA A 91 6.40 -7.87 2.81
CA ALA A 91 7.40 -8.62 3.56
C ALA A 91 8.82 -8.19 3.16
N GLY A 92 9.81 -8.61 3.93
CA GLY A 92 11.23 -8.44 3.60
C GLY A 92 11.78 -7.04 3.89
N ASP A 93 13.06 -6.86 3.58
CA ASP A 93 13.78 -5.61 3.80
C ASP A 93 13.63 -4.68 2.59
N ALA A 94 12.73 -3.71 2.70
CA ALA A 94 12.46 -2.76 1.64
C ALA A 94 13.66 -1.89 1.28
N LEU A 95 14.54 -1.56 2.23
CA LEU A 95 15.72 -0.75 1.98
C LEU A 95 16.72 -1.51 1.12
N VAL A 96 17.03 -2.75 1.48
CA VAL A 96 17.94 -3.60 0.70
C VAL A 96 17.40 -3.84 -0.71
N LEU A 97 16.10 -4.10 -0.84
CA LEU A 97 15.47 -4.28 -2.16
C LEU A 97 15.43 -2.97 -2.96
N SER A 98 15.27 -1.82 -2.30
CA SER A 98 15.31 -0.49 -2.90
C SER A 98 16.70 -0.19 -3.47
N GLU A 99 17.76 -0.46 -2.71
CA GLU A 99 19.15 -0.28 -3.16
C GLU A 99 19.47 -1.16 -4.36
N ARG A 100 19.09 -2.44 -4.31
CA ARG A 100 19.35 -3.40 -5.40
C ARG A 100 18.60 -3.09 -6.68
N SER A 101 17.37 -2.60 -6.57
CA SER A 101 16.53 -2.30 -7.73
C SER A 101 16.72 -0.88 -8.27
N GLY A 102 17.40 0.01 -7.54
CA GLY A 102 17.52 1.43 -7.89
C GLY A 102 16.19 2.17 -7.84
N ARG A 103 15.17 1.62 -7.17
CA ARG A 103 13.81 2.16 -7.08
C ARG A 103 13.42 2.34 -5.62
N PRO A 104 12.90 3.49 -5.18
CA PRO A 104 12.37 3.65 -3.84
C PRO A 104 11.25 2.62 -3.55
N LEU A 105 11.51 1.74 -2.58
CA LEU A 105 10.54 0.77 -2.07
C LEU A 105 10.23 1.07 -0.62
N PHE A 106 8.98 0.88 -0.23
CA PHE A 106 8.47 1.15 1.10
C PHE A 106 7.92 -0.14 1.71
N ILE A 107 7.76 -0.17 3.02
CA ILE A 107 7.01 -1.25 3.69
C ILE A 107 5.51 -0.93 3.63
N LEU A 108 4.67 -1.95 3.54
CA LEU A 108 3.26 -1.81 3.82
C LEU A 108 3.06 -1.73 5.34
N GLU A 109 2.57 -0.62 5.86
CA GLU A 109 2.22 -0.52 7.28
C GLU A 109 0.83 -1.12 7.57
N GLU A 110 0.62 -1.65 8.80
CA GLU A 110 -0.66 -2.26 9.19
C GLU A 110 -1.83 -1.28 9.07
N ARG A 111 -1.65 -0.02 9.50
CA ARG A 111 -2.68 1.03 9.37
C ARG A 111 -3.09 1.30 7.91
N VAL A 112 -2.17 1.15 6.95
CA VAL A 112 -2.45 1.34 5.52
C VAL A 112 -3.23 0.15 4.99
N LYS A 113 -2.82 -1.06 5.38
CA LYS A 113 -3.55 -2.30 5.07
C LYS A 113 -4.99 -2.24 5.57
N GLU A 114 -5.20 -1.86 6.83
CA GLU A 114 -6.53 -1.76 7.45
C GLU A 114 -7.40 -0.70 6.77
N ARG A 115 -6.89 0.53 6.63
CA ARG A 115 -7.64 1.65 6.02
C ARG A 115 -8.05 1.37 4.58
N LEU A 116 -7.24 0.62 3.83
CA LEU A 116 -7.52 0.23 2.45
C LEU A 116 -8.24 -1.12 2.34
N GLY A 117 -8.51 -1.80 3.45
CA GLY A 117 -9.13 -3.13 3.47
C GLY A 117 -8.37 -4.16 2.63
N LEU A 118 -7.03 -4.10 2.62
CA LEU A 118 -6.19 -4.99 1.84
C LEU A 118 -6.15 -6.38 2.49
N VAL A 119 -6.42 -7.40 1.69
CA VAL A 119 -6.37 -8.81 2.13
C VAL A 119 -5.41 -9.66 1.30
N VAL A 120 -5.11 -9.22 0.08
CA VAL A 120 -4.26 -9.93 -0.87
C VAL A 120 -3.32 -8.96 -1.58
N ALA A 121 -2.23 -9.49 -2.14
CA ALA A 121 -1.32 -8.83 -3.07
C ALA A 121 -0.97 -9.79 -4.23
N PRO A 122 -0.61 -9.29 -5.43
CA PRO A 122 -0.40 -7.87 -5.80
C PRO A 122 -1.69 -7.06 -6.02
N VAL A 123 -1.67 -5.78 -5.64
CA VAL A 123 -2.78 -4.81 -5.80
C VAL A 123 -2.26 -3.44 -6.20
N ILE A 124 -2.92 -2.79 -7.16
CA ILE A 124 -2.73 -1.37 -7.46
C ILE A 124 -3.92 -0.57 -6.96
N VAL A 125 -3.65 0.45 -6.14
CA VAL A 125 -4.64 1.38 -5.60
C VAL A 125 -4.48 2.73 -6.27
N ALA A 126 -5.56 3.25 -6.85
CA ALA A 126 -5.57 4.54 -7.51
C ALA A 126 -6.81 5.35 -7.12
N GLN A 127 -6.67 6.66 -7.00
CA GLN A 127 -7.82 7.54 -6.80
C GLN A 127 -8.62 7.70 -8.10
N GLN A 128 -9.94 7.58 -7.99
CA GLN A 128 -10.90 7.91 -9.04
C GLN A 128 -11.98 8.82 -8.46
N GLY A 129 -11.82 10.14 -8.64
CA GLY A 129 -12.68 11.12 -7.99
C GLY A 129 -12.60 11.01 -6.47
N LYS A 130 -13.73 10.78 -5.80
CA LYS A 130 -13.84 10.71 -4.34
C LYS A 130 -13.76 9.28 -3.78
N LYS A 131 -13.26 8.32 -4.56
CA LYS A 131 -13.09 6.92 -4.16
C LYS A 131 -11.71 6.40 -4.56
N LEU A 132 -11.30 5.30 -3.94
CA LEU A 132 -10.13 4.53 -4.32
C LEU A 132 -10.58 3.28 -5.08
N VAL A 133 -9.91 3.00 -6.20
CA VAL A 133 -10.08 1.79 -7.00
C VAL A 133 -8.90 0.88 -6.74
N LEU A 134 -9.17 -0.33 -6.28
CA LEU A 134 -8.21 -1.37 -5.99
C LEU A 134 -8.31 -2.43 -7.08
N THR A 135 -7.23 -2.60 -7.83
CA THR A 135 -7.11 -3.64 -8.86
C THR A 135 -6.16 -4.70 -8.35
N GLU A 136 -6.70 -5.86 -8.00
CA GLU A 136 -5.98 -7.05 -7.57
C GLU A 136 -5.64 -7.88 -8.79
N TYR A 137 -4.42 -8.42 -8.83
CA TYR A 137 -3.93 -9.20 -9.97
C TYR A 137 -3.58 -10.61 -9.54
N ALA A 138 -4.09 -11.60 -10.27
CA ALA A 138 -3.68 -12.99 -10.08
C ALA A 138 -2.17 -13.12 -10.36
N PRO A 139 -1.47 -14.02 -9.65
CA PRO A 139 -0.08 -14.33 -9.95
C PRO A 139 0.03 -14.75 -11.41
N LEU A 140 1.03 -14.19 -12.08
CA LEU A 140 1.41 -14.62 -13.42
C LEU A 140 1.57 -16.13 -13.38
N ARG A 141 0.67 -16.86 -14.06
CA ARG A 141 0.86 -18.29 -14.27
C ARG A 141 2.16 -18.41 -15.04
N THR A 142 3.19 -18.97 -14.41
CA THR A 142 4.36 -19.43 -15.15
C THR A 142 3.80 -20.28 -16.27
N ALA A 143 4.04 -19.89 -17.53
CA ALA A 143 3.60 -20.67 -18.67
C ALA A 143 4.24 -22.05 -18.57
N GLY A 144 3.51 -23.00 -17.98
CA GLY A 144 3.90 -24.40 -17.94
C GLY A 144 3.97 -24.87 -19.39
N GLY A 145 5.16 -25.33 -19.79
CA GLY A 145 5.45 -25.80 -21.13
C GLY A 145 4.38 -26.75 -21.62
N ARG A 146 3.64 -26.31 -22.65
CA ARG A 146 2.85 -27.20 -23.49
C ARG A 146 3.76 -27.62 -24.64
N ALA A 147 4.65 -28.58 -24.38
CA ALA A 147 5.15 -29.43 -25.46
C ALA A 147 3.97 -30.32 -25.86
N ARG A 148 3.42 -30.05 -27.04
CA ARG A 148 2.40 -30.88 -27.68
C ARG A 148 3.10 -32.14 -28.24
N PRO A 149 2.48 -33.33 -28.19
CA PRO A 149 3.03 -34.54 -28.80
C PRO A 149 3.18 -34.40 -30.31
#